data_AF-A0A7V9KWP9-F1
#
_entry.id   AF-A0A7V9KWP9-F1
#
_cell.length_a   1.000
_cell.length_b   1.000
_cell.length_c   1.000
_cell.angle_alpha   90.00
_cell.angle_beta   90.00
_cell.angle_gamma   90.00
#
_symmetry.space_group_name_H-M   'P 1'
#
loop_
_entity.id
_entity.type
_entity.pdbx_description
1 polymer ?
#
loop_
_entity_poly.entity_id
_entity_poly.type
_entity_poly.pdbx_seq_one_letter_code
_entity_poly.pdbx_strand_id
1 'polypeptide(L)'
;MRKRADDIAKTRQRIIEAAVRLHGTIGPAATTTSALAEEAGVTRLTVNRHFPEGRALFSACSAHWAASQVLPNPDAWKAVDDPQQRLRIGLTDIYRFYRDVEPMLTNVRRDRAALPA
;
A
#
# COMPACT_ATOMS: atom_id res chain seq x y z
N MET A 1 17.16 19.90 17.40
CA MET A 1 15.74 19.52 17.20
C MET A 1 15.49 18.72 15.92
N ARG A 2 16.11 19.06 14.77
CA ARG A 2 15.92 18.39 13.46
C ARG A 2 16.15 16.87 13.47
N LYS A 3 17.28 16.40 14.02
CA LYS A 3 17.61 14.96 14.13
C LYS A 3 16.50 14.12 14.79
N ARG A 4 15.91 14.63 15.88
CA ARG A 4 14.81 13.94 16.58
C ARG A 4 13.54 13.86 15.73
N ALA A 5 13.22 14.92 14.98
CA ALA A 5 12.08 14.92 14.07
C ALA A 5 12.30 13.93 12.91
N ASP A 6 13.51 13.88 12.36
CA ASP A 6 13.89 12.94 11.30
C ASP A 6 13.80 11.48 11.78
N ASP A 7 14.26 11.19 12.99
CA ASP A 7 14.18 9.84 13.58
C ASP A 7 12.72 9.40 13.83
N ILE A 8 11.86 10.34 14.24
CA ILE A 8 10.40 10.11 14.37
C ILE A 8 9.79 9.82 13.00
N ALA A 9 10.15 10.58 11.97
CA ALA A 9 9.64 10.38 10.61
C ALA A 9 10.08 9.02 10.03
N LYS A 10 11.35 8.64 10.20
CA LYS A 10 11.87 7.34 9.78
C LYS A 10 11.17 6.18 10.47
N THR A 11 10.92 6.30 11.77
CA THR A 11 10.19 5.27 12.54
C THR A 11 8.75 5.16 12.05
N ARG A 12 8.07 6.29 11.83
CA ARG A 12 6.73 6.32 11.24
C ARG A 12 6.71 5.63 9.88
N GLN A 13 7.68 5.91 9.03
CA GLN A 13 7.79 5.34 7.68
C GLN A 13 7.96 3.82 7.71
N ARG A 14 8.84 3.29 8.57
CA ARG A 14 9.01 1.83 8.75
C ARG A 14 7.72 1.12 9.15
N ILE A 15 6.89 1.75 9.99
CA ILE A 15 5.58 1.18 10.40
C ILE A 15 4.60 1.16 9.21
N ILE A 16 4.60 2.20 8.37
CA ILE A 16 3.76 2.25 7.15
C ILE A 16 4.18 1.14 6.18
N GLU A 17 5.48 0.98 5.96
CA GLU A 17 6.02 -0.06 5.07
C GLU A 17 5.70 -1.47 5.58
N ALA A 18 5.79 -1.68 6.89
CA ALA A 18 5.37 -2.93 7.53
C ALA A 18 3.87 -3.20 7.31
N ALA A 19 3.03 -2.18 7.44
CA ALA A 19 1.59 -2.31 7.16
C ALA A 19 1.33 -2.67 5.69
N VAL A 20 2.03 -2.04 4.74
CA VAL A 20 1.91 -2.38 3.31
C VAL A 20 2.26 -3.85 3.06
N ARG A 21 3.37 -4.33 3.64
CA ARG A 21 3.78 -5.73 3.48
C ARG A 21 2.75 -6.70 4.08
N LEU A 22 2.32 -6.47 5.31
CA LEU A 22 1.36 -7.35 6.00
C LEU A 22 -0.04 -7.33 5.34
N HIS A 23 -0.52 -6.15 4.93
CA HIS A 23 -1.80 -6.06 4.22
C HIS A 23 -1.74 -6.73 2.84
N GLY A 24 -0.59 -6.70 2.17
CA GLY A 24 -0.37 -7.41 0.91
C GLY A 24 -0.31 -8.94 1.05
N THR A 25 0.13 -9.46 2.20
CA THR A 25 0.31 -10.90 2.41
C THR A 25 -0.85 -11.58 3.13
N ILE A 26 -1.24 -11.06 4.30
CA ILE A 26 -2.26 -11.66 5.18
C ILE A 26 -3.55 -10.87 5.22
N GLY A 27 -3.51 -9.61 4.79
CA GLY A 27 -4.64 -8.70 4.73
C GLY A 27 -4.82 -7.83 5.99
N PRO A 28 -5.51 -6.68 5.84
CA PRO A 28 -5.71 -5.74 6.95
C PRO A 28 -6.40 -6.32 8.18
N ALA A 29 -7.43 -7.15 8.01
CA ALA A 29 -8.21 -7.67 9.13
C ALA A 29 -7.40 -8.63 10.02
N ALA A 30 -6.43 -9.34 9.44
CA ALA A 30 -5.54 -10.24 10.15
C ALA A 30 -4.27 -9.55 10.69
N THR A 31 -4.04 -8.28 10.35
CA THR A 31 -2.83 -7.55 10.75
C THR A 31 -2.97 -7.02 12.18
N THR A 32 -2.13 -7.50 13.09
CA THR A 32 -2.13 -7.05 14.51
C THR A 32 -1.03 -6.03 14.79
N THR A 33 -1.19 -5.23 15.86
CA THR A 33 -0.14 -4.31 16.33
C THR A 33 1.17 -5.04 16.67
N SER A 34 1.10 -6.28 17.15
CA SER A 34 2.29 -7.09 17.45
C SER A 34 3.03 -7.47 16.17
N ALA A 35 2.33 -7.94 15.14
CA ALA A 35 2.92 -8.25 13.84
C ALA A 35 3.51 -7.00 13.17
N LEU A 36 2.82 -5.86 13.24
CA LEU A 36 3.35 -4.57 12.76
C LEU A 36 4.64 -4.17 13.49
N ALA A 37 4.68 -4.34 14.80
CA ALA A 37 5.84 -3.97 15.61
C ALA A 37 7.05 -4.85 15.27
N GLU A 38 6.83 -6.16 15.14
CA GLU A 38 7.84 -7.14 14.72
C GLU A 38 8.39 -6.82 13.32
N GLU A 39 7.49 -6.70 12.34
CA GLU A 39 7.83 -6.41 10.94
C GLU A 39 8.54 -5.05 10.77
N ALA A 40 8.14 -4.04 11.56
CA ALA A 40 8.78 -2.73 11.54
C ALA A 40 10.06 -2.69 12.37
N GLY A 41 10.38 -3.70 13.19
CA GLY A 41 11.53 -3.72 14.11
C GLY A 41 11.42 -2.67 15.22
N VAL A 42 10.24 -2.51 15.82
CA VAL A 42 9.94 -1.57 16.90
C VAL A 42 9.08 -2.25 17.99
N THR A 43 8.80 -1.55 19.09
CA THR A 43 7.90 -2.07 20.13
C THR A 43 6.42 -1.76 19.81
N ARG A 44 5.48 -2.55 20.36
CA ARG A 44 4.03 -2.26 20.27
C ARG A 44 3.66 -0.86 20.74
N LEU A 45 4.30 -0.40 21.83
CA LEU A 45 4.10 0.95 22.36
C LEU A 45 4.55 2.02 21.35
N THR A 46 5.60 1.77 20.59
CA THR A 46 6.07 2.68 19.53
C THR A 46 5.03 2.77 18.41
N VAL A 47 4.49 1.63 17.96
CA VAL A 47 3.40 1.61 16.97
C VAL A 47 2.21 2.46 17.45
N ASN A 48 1.72 2.21 18.66
CA ASN A 48 0.60 2.94 19.24
C ASN A 48 0.88 4.44 19.42
N ARG A 49 2.12 4.84 19.73
CA ARG A 49 2.49 6.27 19.84
C ARG A 49 2.46 6.98 18.49
N HIS A 50 2.90 6.33 17.42
CA HIS A 50 2.90 6.92 16.07
C HIS A 50 1.53 6.83 15.40
N PHE A 51 0.74 5.81 15.72
CA PHE A 51 -0.57 5.55 15.17
C PHE A 51 -1.54 5.15 16.29
N PRO A 52 -2.02 6.11 17.08
CA PRO A 52 -2.94 5.83 18.18
C PRO A 52 -4.31 5.37 17.69
N GLU A 53 -4.68 5.74 16.47
CA GLU A 53 -5.93 5.35 15.82
C GLU A 53 -5.65 4.45 14.62
N GLY A 54 -6.33 3.30 14.54
CA GLY A 54 -6.20 2.38 13.42
C GLY A 54 -6.51 3.02 12.06
N ARG A 55 -7.46 3.97 12.00
CA ARG A 55 -7.79 4.71 10.78
C ARG A 55 -6.60 5.48 10.22
N ALA A 56 -5.81 6.12 11.07
CA ALA A 56 -4.67 6.92 10.65
C ALA A 56 -3.55 6.04 10.04
N LEU A 57 -3.36 4.82 10.57
CA LEU A 57 -2.44 3.85 9.97
C LEU A 57 -2.96 3.36 8.63
N PHE A 58 -4.24 2.98 8.55
CA PHE A 58 -4.84 2.48 7.32
C PHE A 58 -4.79 3.53 6.19
N SER A 59 -5.11 4.80 6.47
CA SER A 59 -5.01 5.89 5.49
C SER A 59 -3.56 6.11 5.04
N ALA A 60 -2.60 6.11 5.96
CA ALA A 60 -1.18 6.29 5.63
C ALA A 60 -0.63 5.13 4.79
N CYS A 61 -1.00 3.89 5.15
CA CYS A 61 -0.70 2.68 4.39
C CYS A 61 -1.29 2.75 2.98
N SER A 62 -2.58 3.08 2.87
CA SER A 62 -3.27 3.20 1.58
C SER A 62 -2.63 4.26 0.68
N ALA A 63 -2.31 5.44 1.23
CA ALA A 63 -1.65 6.50 0.48
C ALA A 63 -0.24 6.11 0.03
N HIS A 64 0.55 5.48 0.91
CA HIS A 64 1.90 5.04 0.58
C HIS A 64 1.90 3.93 -0.48
N TRP A 65 1.03 2.93 -0.33
CA TRP A 65 0.87 1.88 -1.32
C TRP A 65 0.43 2.45 -2.67
N ALA A 66 -0.59 3.30 -2.71
CA ALA A 66 -1.08 3.91 -3.95
C ALA A 66 0.00 4.73 -4.67
N ALA A 67 0.80 5.52 -3.93
CA ALA A 67 1.88 6.33 -4.49
C ALA A 67 3.02 5.50 -5.09
N SER A 68 3.16 4.23 -4.70
CA SER A 68 4.16 3.31 -5.25
C SER A 68 3.71 2.56 -6.51
N GLN A 69 2.44 2.67 -6.90
CA GLN A 69 1.91 1.92 -8.03
C GLN A 69 2.27 2.57 -9.37
N VAL A 70 2.67 1.74 -10.34
CA VAL A 70 2.82 2.16 -11.74
C VAL A 70 1.47 2.02 -12.43
N LEU A 71 0.75 3.13 -12.53
CA LEU A 71 -0.58 3.17 -13.14
C LEU A 71 -0.51 2.93 -14.66
N PRO A 72 -1.53 2.27 -15.24
CA PRO A 72 -1.69 2.22 -16.69
C PRO A 72 -1.68 3.62 -17.30
N ASN A 73 -1.13 3.79 -18.51
CA ASN A 73 -1.04 5.08 -19.19
C ASN A 73 -1.88 5.15 -20.48
N PRO A 74 -3.18 5.49 -20.40
CA PRO A 74 -4.05 5.59 -21.56
C PRO A 74 -3.57 6.55 -22.66
N ASP A 75 -2.88 7.64 -22.29
CA ASP A 75 -2.43 8.61 -23.28
C ASP A 75 -1.27 8.07 -24.12
N ALA A 76 -0.40 7.23 -23.53
CA ALA A 76 0.62 6.50 -24.30
C ALA A 76 -0.02 5.52 -25.30
N TRP A 77 -1.15 4.90 -24.95
CA TRP A 77 -1.83 3.98 -25.86
C TRP A 77 -2.50 4.73 -27.01
N LYS A 78 -3.12 5.89 -26.74
CA LYS A 78 -3.78 6.72 -27.76
C LYS A 78 -2.82 7.20 -28.85
N ALA A 79 -1.54 7.38 -28.52
CA ALA A 79 -0.51 7.78 -29.47
C ALA A 79 -0.13 6.68 -30.48
N VAL A 80 -0.68 5.46 -30.35
CA VAL A 80 -0.45 4.35 -31.28
C VAL A 80 -1.52 4.35 -32.37
N ASP A 81 -1.09 4.51 -33.63
CA ASP A 81 -1.97 4.64 -34.78
C ASP A 81 -2.68 3.33 -35.14
N ASP A 82 -1.98 2.19 -35.16
CA ASP A 82 -2.57 0.90 -35.47
C ASP A 82 -3.56 0.45 -34.36
N PRO A 83 -4.86 0.29 -34.65
CA PRO A 83 -5.85 -0.11 -33.65
C PRO A 83 -5.55 -1.45 -32.99
N GLN A 84 -4.98 -2.42 -33.72
CA GLN A 84 -4.68 -3.74 -33.14
C GLN A 84 -3.48 -3.67 -32.19
N GLN A 85 -2.43 -2.95 -32.57
CA GLN A 85 -1.28 -2.69 -31.70
C GLN A 85 -1.68 -1.88 -30.47
N ARG A 86 -2.51 -0.84 -30.63
CA ARG A 86 -3.04 -0.05 -29.52
C ARG A 86 -3.80 -0.91 -28.51
N LEU A 87 -4.68 -1.79 -28.99
CA LEU A 87 -5.42 -2.73 -28.15
C LEU A 87 -4.45 -3.64 -27.38
N ARG A 88 -3.46 -4.22 -28.06
CA ARG A 88 -2.49 -5.13 -27.44
C ARG A 88 -1.68 -4.43 -26.35
N ILE A 89 -1.21 -3.21 -26.59
CA ILE A 89 -0.44 -2.42 -25.61
C ILE A 89 -1.32 -2.07 -24.41
N GLY A 90 -2.53 -1.57 -24.65
CA GLY A 90 -3.45 -1.21 -23.56
C GLY A 90 -3.82 -2.40 -22.68
N LEU A 91 -4.18 -3.54 -23.28
CA LEU A 91 -4.45 -4.75 -22.52
C LEU A 91 -3.22 -5.23 -21.76
N THR A 92 -2.04 -5.26 -22.39
CA THR A 92 -0.80 -5.68 -21.72
C THR A 92 -0.49 -4.82 -20.49
N ASP A 93 -0.65 -3.50 -20.59
CA ASP A 93 -0.41 -2.58 -19.48
C ASP A 93 -1.45 -2.75 -18.36
N ILE A 94 -2.73 -2.93 -18.70
CA ILE A 94 -3.79 -3.21 -17.73
C ILE A 94 -3.54 -4.54 -17.00
N TYR A 95 -3.22 -5.61 -17.73
CA TYR A 95 -2.96 -6.93 -17.14
C TYR A 95 -1.69 -6.93 -16.29
N ARG A 96 -0.64 -6.22 -16.71
CA ARG A 96 0.55 -5.98 -15.88
C ARG A 96 0.15 -5.31 -14.58
N PHE A 97 -0.54 -4.17 -14.64
CA PHE A 97 -0.97 -3.44 -13.45
C PHE A 97 -1.75 -4.33 -12.50
N TYR A 98 -2.80 -5.02 -12.98
CA TYR A 98 -3.60 -5.88 -12.12
C TYR A 98 -2.83 -7.06 -11.56
N ARG A 99 -1.89 -7.66 -12.31
CA ARG A 99 -0.99 -8.69 -11.77
C ARG A 99 -0.17 -8.15 -10.61
N ASP A 100 0.33 -6.93 -10.71
CA ASP A 100 1.17 -6.31 -9.67
C ASP A 100 0.36 -5.96 -8.40
N VAL A 101 -0.88 -5.49 -8.56
CA VAL A 101 -1.72 -5.04 -7.43
C VAL A 101 -2.64 -6.12 -6.85
N GLU A 102 -2.77 -7.27 -7.51
CA GLU A 102 -3.74 -8.32 -7.15
C GLU A 102 -3.67 -8.74 -5.68
N PRO A 103 -2.50 -9.04 -5.08
CA PRO A 103 -2.47 -9.54 -3.70
C PRO A 103 -3.08 -8.57 -2.69
N MET A 104 -2.71 -7.28 -2.80
CA MET A 104 -3.26 -6.23 -1.94
C MET A 104 -4.76 -6.03 -2.20
N LEU A 105 -5.18 -5.93 -3.46
CA LEU A 105 -6.58 -5.67 -3.78
C LEU A 105 -7.49 -6.84 -3.38
N THR A 106 -7.02 -8.08 -3.55
CA THR A 106 -7.73 -9.28 -3.11
C THR A 106 -7.96 -9.24 -1.60
N ASN A 107 -6.91 -8.96 -0.82
CA ASN A 107 -7.03 -8.86 0.64
C ASN A 107 -7.91 -7.69 1.10
N VAL A 108 -7.74 -6.50 0.54
CA VAL A 108 -8.56 -5.32 0.89
C VAL A 108 -10.03 -5.53 0.55
N ARG A 109 -10.33 -6.17 -0.60
CA ARG A 109 -11.71 -6.51 -0.97
C ARG A 109 -12.32 -7.54 -0.03
N ARG A 110 -11.56 -8.59 0.31
CA ARG A 110 -11.98 -9.62 1.28
C ARG A 110 -12.30 -8.99 2.65
N ASP A 111 -11.46 -8.06 3.09
CA ASP A 111 -11.52 -7.48 4.44
C ASP A 111 -12.40 -6.23 4.54
N ARG A 112 -13.04 -5.80 3.45
CA ARG A 112 -13.79 -4.54 3.33
C ARG A 112 -14.73 -4.24 4.51
N ALA A 113 -15.43 -5.25 5.03
CA ALA A 113 -16.39 -5.07 6.12
C ALA A 113 -15.74 -4.74 7.47
N ALA A 114 -14.46 -5.06 7.66
CA ALA A 114 -13.69 -4.79 8.87
C ALA A 114 -12.84 -3.51 8.77
N LEU A 115 -12.79 -2.88 7.59
CA LEU A 115 -11.99 -1.70 7.36
C LEU A 115 -12.72 -0.42 7.77
N PRO A 116 -11.98 0.63 8.20
CA PRO A 116 -12.56 1.95 8.40
C PRO A 116 -13.26 2.45 7.12
N ALA A 117 -14.37 3.17 7.31
CA ALA A 117 -15.11 3.82 6.22
C ALA A 117 -14.32 4.95 5.57
#